data_AF-A0A2A5AYI1-F1
#
_entry.id   AF-A0A2A5AYI1-F1
#
_cell.length_a   1.000
_cell.length_b   1.000
_cell.length_c   1.000
_cell.angle_alpha   90.00
_cell.angle_beta   90.00
_cell.angle_gamma   90.00
#
_symmetry.space_group_name_H-M   'P 1'
#
loop_
_entity.id
_entity.type
_entity.pdbx_description
1 polymer ?
#
loop_
_entity_poly.entity_id
_entity_poly.type
_entity_poly.pdbx_seq_one_letter_code
_entity_poly.pdbx_strand_id
1 'polypeptide(L)'
;MDILKFENSSYSVNMRKLARKSRLGFGYQDIKHITIQDILIMNKHKELIKIYYGLDKITFMDDILEELGIAEDMRIEKPGKIRDYPKRDVMVKKAMVTVKSRKKEEVAAFREMAKEMRAEIKAELEEDKKKK
;
A
#
# COMPACT_ATOMS: atom_id res chain seq x y z
N MET A 1 24.20 37.49 17.08
CA MET A 1 22.88 36.84 16.91
C MET A 1 23.08 35.71 15.91
N ASP A 2 23.50 34.55 16.41
CA ASP A 2 23.93 33.41 15.60
C ASP A 2 22.75 32.53 15.18
N ILE A 3 22.54 32.44 13.87
CA ILE A 3 21.40 31.78 13.19
C ILE A 3 21.56 30.23 13.09
N LEU A 4 22.50 29.62 13.80
CA LEU A 4 22.86 28.20 13.57
C LEU A 4 22.69 27.27 14.77
N LYS A 5 21.67 27.47 15.60
CA LYS A 5 21.23 26.47 16.60
C LYS A 5 19.78 26.08 16.42
N PHE A 6 19.44 25.49 15.27
CA PHE A 6 18.17 24.79 15.04
C PHE A 6 18.37 23.32 14.68
N GLU A 7 19.52 22.72 15.02
CA GLU A 7 19.86 21.36 14.61
C GLU A 7 19.36 20.24 15.53
N ASN A 8 18.72 20.52 16.66
CA ASN A 8 18.28 19.46 17.57
C ASN A 8 16.98 19.78 18.31
N SER A 9 15.90 20.07 17.58
CA SER A 9 14.57 19.71 18.10
C SER A 9 14.42 18.19 17.96
N SER A 10 15.11 17.48 18.86
CA SER A 10 14.94 16.05 19.08
C SER A 10 13.54 15.83 19.67
N TYR A 11 12.52 15.85 18.81
CA TYR A 11 11.34 15.07 19.11
C TYR A 11 11.84 13.62 19.24
N SER A 12 11.78 13.09 20.45
CA SER A 12 11.86 11.65 20.68
C SER A 12 10.66 11.02 19.96
N VAL A 13 10.79 10.80 18.65
CA VAL A 13 9.75 10.17 17.85
C VAL A 13 9.87 8.67 18.11
N ASN A 14 9.05 8.16 19.03
CA ASN A 14 8.85 6.73 19.19
C ASN A 14 8.57 6.10 17.81
N MET A 15 9.10 4.90 17.58
CA MET A 15 8.82 4.11 16.40
C MET A 15 7.30 4.03 16.17
N ARG A 16 6.82 4.60 15.06
CA ARG A 16 5.40 4.57 14.71
C ARG A 16 5.11 3.33 13.87
N LYS A 17 4.37 2.38 14.44
CA LYS A 17 3.77 1.26 13.70
C LYS A 17 2.37 1.68 13.26
N LEU A 18 2.19 1.88 11.95
CA LEU A 18 0.94 2.36 11.38
C LEU A 18 0.03 1.19 10.98
N ALA A 19 -1.24 1.26 11.38
CA ALA A 19 -2.29 0.29 11.04
C ALA A 19 -3.24 0.87 9.97
N ARG A 20 -4.19 0.08 9.46
CA ARG A 20 -5.08 0.47 8.34
C ARG A 20 -5.84 1.78 8.58
N LYS A 21 -6.34 1.96 9.81
CA LYS A 21 -7.08 3.16 10.25
C LYS A 21 -6.16 4.33 10.61
N SER A 22 -4.85 4.11 10.68
CA SER A 22 -3.88 5.17 10.98
C SER A 22 -3.77 6.14 9.80
N ARG A 23 -3.69 7.43 10.12
CA ARG A 23 -3.34 8.48 9.17
C ARG A 23 -1.83 8.64 9.14
N LEU A 24 -1.26 9.01 7.99
CA LEU A 24 0.17 9.30 7.92
C LEU A 24 0.54 10.53 8.77
N GLY A 25 -0.19 11.63 8.62
CA GLY A 25 0.09 12.88 9.35
C GLY A 25 1.37 13.61 8.89
N PHE A 26 2.06 13.11 7.87
CA PHE A 26 3.23 13.72 7.23
C PHE A 26 3.29 13.34 5.74
N GLY A 27 4.08 14.07 4.94
CA GLY A 27 4.17 13.88 3.49
C GLY A 27 3.38 14.92 2.69
N TYR A 28 3.10 14.62 1.41
CA TYR A 28 2.36 15.49 0.51
C TYR A 28 0.90 15.67 0.97
N GLN A 29 0.30 16.83 0.66
CA GLN A 29 -1.07 17.19 1.09
C GLN A 29 -2.08 16.08 0.75
N ASP A 30 -1.91 15.43 -0.39
CA ASP A 30 -2.79 14.38 -0.92
C ASP A 30 -2.75 13.05 -0.16
N ILE A 31 -1.80 12.84 0.76
CA ILE A 31 -1.71 11.61 1.58
C ILE A 31 -1.64 11.89 3.08
N LYS A 32 -1.33 13.14 3.46
CA LYS A 32 -1.12 13.55 4.84
C LYS A 32 -2.33 13.28 5.73
N HIS A 33 -3.53 13.55 5.22
CA HIS A 33 -4.78 13.48 6.00
C HIS A 33 -5.60 12.21 5.72
N ILE A 34 -5.12 11.36 4.83
CA ILE A 34 -5.80 10.15 4.38
C ILE A 34 -5.37 8.95 5.24
N THR A 35 -6.25 7.97 5.41
CA THR A 35 -5.92 6.72 6.12
C THR A 35 -5.11 5.79 5.21
N ILE A 36 -4.33 4.87 5.80
CA ILE A 36 -3.58 3.89 5.00
C ILE A 36 -4.53 3.02 4.17
N GLN A 37 -5.69 2.65 4.72
CA GLN A 37 -6.73 1.92 3.99
C GLN A 37 -7.15 2.63 2.71
N ASP A 38 -7.45 3.93 2.79
CA ASP A 38 -7.87 4.70 1.62
C ASP A 38 -6.72 4.85 0.60
N ILE A 39 -5.46 4.98 1.06
CA ILE A 39 -4.28 5.04 0.17
C ILE A 39 -4.10 3.73 -0.61
N LEU A 40 -4.36 2.59 0.04
CA LEU A 40 -4.35 1.28 -0.60
C LEU A 40 -5.47 1.19 -1.65
N ILE A 41 -6.69 1.65 -1.34
CA ILE A 41 -7.82 1.71 -2.29
C ILE A 41 -7.51 2.62 -3.48
N MET A 42 -6.88 3.77 -3.23
CA MET A 42 -6.45 4.74 -4.25
C MET A 42 -5.28 4.23 -5.11
N ASN A 43 -4.82 2.99 -4.92
CA ASN A 43 -3.72 2.37 -5.66
C ASN A 43 -2.38 3.11 -5.50
N LYS A 44 -2.22 3.86 -4.40
CA LYS A 44 -1.01 4.63 -4.07
C LYS A 44 0.02 3.79 -3.28
N HIS A 45 0.04 2.47 -3.49
CA HIS A 45 0.96 1.52 -2.83
C HIS A 45 2.44 1.94 -2.95
N LYS A 46 2.83 2.52 -4.10
CA LYS A 46 4.20 2.99 -4.35
C LYS A 46 4.68 4.01 -3.32
N GLU A 47 3.79 4.87 -2.83
CA GLU A 47 4.14 5.89 -1.84
C GLU A 47 4.37 5.27 -0.48
N LEU A 48 3.50 4.33 -0.06
CA LEU A 48 3.67 3.57 1.19
C LEU A 48 4.97 2.77 1.19
N ILE A 49 5.31 2.10 0.08
CA ILE A 49 6.56 1.34 -0.05
C ILE A 49 7.78 2.28 0.03
N LYS A 50 7.73 3.44 -0.62
CA LYS A 50 8.81 4.45 -0.53
C LYS A 50 8.99 4.96 0.89
N ILE A 51 7.89 5.17 1.61
CA ILE A 51 7.88 5.63 3.01
C ILE A 51 8.50 4.56 3.91
N TYR A 52 8.14 3.29 3.70
CA TYR A 52 8.74 2.16 4.42
C TYR A 52 10.26 2.12 4.28
N TYR A 53 10.80 2.21 3.06
CA TYR A 53 12.26 2.14 2.87
C TYR A 53 13.00 3.47 3.13
N GLY A 54 12.30 4.60 3.02
CA GLY A 54 12.88 5.94 3.10
C GLY A 54 12.93 6.50 4.53
N LEU A 55 12.02 6.10 5.41
CA LEU A 55 11.94 6.61 6.78
C LEU A 55 12.44 5.56 7.77
N ASP A 56 13.22 6.00 8.74
CA ASP A 56 13.89 5.18 9.76
C ASP A 56 12.95 4.78 10.91
N LYS A 57 12.07 5.69 11.35
CA LYS A 57 11.23 5.54 12.56
C LYS A 57 9.77 5.19 12.27
N ILE A 58 9.45 4.76 11.05
CA ILE A 58 8.09 4.40 10.64
C ILE A 58 8.10 3.00 10.06
N THR A 59 7.14 2.21 10.51
CA THR A 59 6.86 0.87 9.99
C THR A 59 5.35 0.68 9.87
N PHE A 60 4.94 -0.34 9.13
CA PHE A 60 3.55 -0.73 8.98
C PHE A 60 3.28 -2.02 9.75
N MET A 61 2.00 -2.32 9.95
CA MET A 61 1.56 -3.65 10.40
C MET A 61 1.84 -4.70 9.32
N ASP A 62 2.01 -5.95 9.77
CA ASP A 62 2.43 -7.07 8.93
C ASP A 62 1.43 -7.34 7.80
N ASP A 63 0.13 -7.17 8.07
CA ASP A 63 -0.96 -7.25 7.09
C ASP A 63 -0.79 -6.22 5.95
N ILE A 64 -0.38 -4.99 6.28
CA ILE A 64 -0.14 -3.93 5.29
C ILE A 64 1.15 -4.23 4.51
N LEU A 65 2.20 -4.73 5.17
CA LEU A 65 3.44 -5.09 4.48
C LEU A 65 3.19 -6.20 3.46
N GLU A 66 2.39 -7.18 3.81
CA GLU A 66 1.93 -8.24 2.90
C GLU A 66 1.16 -7.65 1.72
N GLU A 67 0.19 -6.76 1.95
CA GLU A 67 -0.56 -6.09 0.87
C GLU A 67 0.34 -5.24 -0.04
N LEU A 68 1.37 -4.62 0.51
CA LEU A 68 2.37 -3.86 -0.25
C LEU A 68 3.38 -4.76 -1.00
N GLY A 69 3.26 -6.08 -0.90
CA GLY A 69 4.14 -7.04 -1.56
C GLY A 69 5.56 -7.07 -0.96
N ILE A 70 5.72 -6.60 0.28
CA ILE A 70 6.98 -6.64 1.03
C ILE A 70 7.03 -7.96 1.79
N ALA A 71 7.57 -8.99 1.15
CA ALA A 71 7.87 -10.27 1.77
C ALA A 71 8.89 -10.13 2.90
N GLU A 72 8.96 -11.12 3.80
CA GLU A 72 9.90 -11.15 4.93
C GLU A 72 11.35 -10.90 4.50
N ASP A 73 11.77 -11.48 3.37
CA ASP A 73 13.12 -11.31 2.80
C ASP A 73 13.45 -9.86 2.39
N MET A 74 12.43 -9.02 2.19
CA MET A 74 12.58 -7.61 1.81
C MET A 74 12.36 -6.67 3.01
N ARG A 75 12.05 -7.21 4.19
CA ARG A 75 11.93 -6.41 5.40
C ARG A 75 13.30 -5.94 5.85
N ILE A 76 13.35 -4.72 6.37
CA ILE A 76 14.57 -4.13 6.93
C ILE A 76 14.38 -4.02 8.44
N GLU A 77 15.43 -4.33 9.19
CA GLU A 77 15.48 -4.10 10.63
C GLU A 77 15.34 -2.59 10.91
N LYS A 78 14.27 -2.24 11.62
CA LYS A 78 14.00 -0.86 12.04
C LYS A 78 14.51 -0.66 13.47
N PRO A 79 15.17 0.46 13.79
CA PRO A 79 15.30 1.68 12.97
C PRO A 79 16.39 1.56 11.89
N GLY A 80 16.01 1.82 10.64
CA GLY A 80 16.92 1.67 9.50
C GLY A 80 16.30 2.27 8.23
N LYS A 81 17.09 3.00 7.45
CA LYS A 81 16.66 3.58 6.16
C LYS A 81 17.66 3.25 5.06
N ILE A 82 17.16 3.04 3.85
CA ILE A 82 18.05 2.95 2.69
C ILE A 82 18.43 4.39 2.30
N ARG A 83 19.63 4.81 2.66
CA ARG A 83 20.18 6.14 2.30
C ARG A 83 20.46 6.26 0.80
N ASP A 84 20.72 5.13 0.15
CA ASP A 84 21.00 5.01 -1.28
C ASP A 84 19.70 5.01 -2.10
N TYR A 85 19.44 6.11 -2.79
CA TYR A 85 18.23 6.31 -3.60
C TYR A 85 18.08 5.26 -4.72
N PRO A 86 19.12 4.98 -5.55
CA PRO A 86 19.09 3.88 -6.51
C PRO A 86 18.71 2.53 -5.92
N LYS A 87 19.35 2.10 -4.83
CA LYS A 87 19.06 0.80 -4.19
C LYS A 87 17.63 0.73 -3.68
N ARG A 88 17.15 1.82 -3.10
CA ARG A 88 15.76 1.94 -2.64
C ARG A 88 14.78 1.74 -3.79
N ASP A 89 15.04 2.39 -4.93
CA ASP A 89 14.14 2.32 -6.08
C ASP A 89 14.10 0.91 -6.70
N VAL A 90 15.19 0.13 -6.63
CA VAL A 90 15.20 -1.29 -7.02
C VAL A 90 14.26 -2.11 -6.11
N MET A 91 14.34 -1.93 -4.79
CA MET A 91 13.45 -2.63 -3.86
C MET A 91 11.99 -2.22 -4.02
N VAL A 92 11.73 -0.92 -4.21
CA VAL A 92 10.39 -0.39 -4.50
C VAL A 92 9.84 -1.02 -5.79
N LYS A 93 10.65 -1.13 -6.85
CA LYS A 93 10.25 -1.78 -8.10
C LYS A 93 9.93 -3.26 -7.90
N LYS A 94 10.75 -3.98 -7.13
CA LYS A 94 10.53 -5.41 -6.82
C LYS A 94 9.20 -5.63 -6.11
N ALA A 95 8.93 -4.86 -5.04
CA ALA A 95 7.65 -4.92 -4.33
C ALA A 95 6.46 -4.54 -5.23
N MET A 96 6.62 -3.52 -6.09
CA MET A 96 5.59 -3.12 -7.05
C MET A 96 5.25 -4.18 -8.10
N VAL A 97 6.19 -5.04 -8.48
CA VAL A 97 5.91 -6.17 -9.40
C VAL A 97 4.98 -7.16 -8.72
N THR A 98 5.23 -7.50 -7.46
CA THR A 98 4.38 -8.39 -6.65
C THR A 98 2.97 -7.83 -6.45
N VAL A 99 2.84 -6.54 -6.18
CA VAL A 99 1.52 -5.88 -6.06
C VAL A 99 0.77 -5.94 -7.39
N LYS A 100 1.47 -5.72 -8.51
CA LYS A 100 0.86 -5.76 -9.85
C LYS A 100 0.44 -7.17 -10.26
N SER A 101 1.18 -8.22 -9.89
CA SER A 101 0.81 -9.59 -10.21
C SER A 101 -0.46 -9.99 -9.47
N ARG A 102 -0.53 -9.72 -8.15
CA ARG A 102 -1.72 -9.99 -7.34
C ARG A 102 -2.96 -9.25 -7.85
N LYS A 103 -2.81 -7.97 -8.21
CA LYS A 103 -3.92 -7.19 -8.78
C LYS A 103 -4.43 -7.77 -10.10
N LYS A 104 -3.55 -8.34 -10.93
CA LYS A 104 -3.97 -9.00 -12.18
C LYS A 104 -4.76 -10.28 -11.90
N GLU A 105 -4.36 -11.05 -10.89
CA GLU A 105 -5.06 -12.27 -10.46
C GLU A 105 -6.46 -11.92 -9.93
N GLU A 106 -6.58 -10.91 -9.08
CA GLU A 106 -7.86 -10.42 -8.56
C GLU A 106 -8.80 -9.95 -9.68
N VAL A 107 -8.28 -9.17 -10.64
CA VAL A 107 -9.07 -8.69 -11.78
C VAL A 107 -9.49 -9.83 -12.70
N ALA A 108 -8.64 -10.84 -12.89
CA ALA A 108 -8.98 -12.02 -13.67
C ALA A 108 -10.10 -12.83 -13.00
N ALA A 109 -9.99 -13.06 -11.68
CA ALA A 109 -11.02 -13.73 -10.89
C ALA A 109 -12.35 -12.97 -10.92
N PHE A 110 -12.32 -11.64 -10.76
CA PHE A 110 -13.52 -10.80 -10.87
C PHE A 110 -14.15 -10.86 -12.26
N ARG A 111 -13.33 -10.94 -13.32
CA ARG A 111 -13.82 -11.07 -14.70
C ARG A 111 -14.51 -12.40 -14.94
N GLU A 112 -14.00 -13.51 -14.40
CA GLU A 112 -14.65 -14.82 -14.51
C GLU A 112 -15.97 -14.84 -13.73
N MET A 113 -15.97 -14.38 -12.47
CA MET A 113 -17.19 -14.25 -11.67
C MET A 113 -18.27 -13.39 -12.35
N ALA A 114 -17.86 -12.27 -12.98
CA ALA A 114 -18.79 -11.42 -13.72
C ALA A 114 -19.37 -12.08 -14.98
N LYS A 115 -18.67 -13.04 -15.61
CA LYS A 115 -19.22 -13.82 -16.73
C LYS A 115 -20.24 -14.84 -16.23
N GLU A 116 -19.96 -15.51 -15.12
CA GLU A 116 -20.87 -16.48 -14.49
C GLU A 116 -22.17 -15.81 -14.06
N MET A 117 -22.11 -14.69 -13.32
CA MET A 117 -23.31 -13.91 -12.96
C MET A 117 -24.12 -13.47 -14.18
N ARG A 118 -23.45 -13.04 -15.27
CA ARG A 118 -24.15 -12.66 -16.51
C ARG A 118 -24.83 -13.86 -17.18
N ALA A 119 -24.22 -15.04 -17.11
CA ALA A 119 -24.79 -16.26 -17.65
C ALA A 119 -26.01 -16.72 -16.83
N GLU A 120 -25.94 -16.64 -15.50
CA GLU A 120 -27.05 -16.92 -14.58
C GLU A 120 -28.23 -15.98 -14.83
N ILE A 121 -28.00 -14.66 -14.86
CA ILE A 121 -29.04 -13.67 -15.16
C ILE A 121 -29.69 -13.94 -16.52
N LYS A 122 -28.88 -14.32 -17.53
CA LYS A 122 -29.42 -14.65 -18.85
C LYS A 122 -30.28 -15.91 -18.82
N ALA A 123 -29.89 -16.94 -18.06
CA ALA A 123 -30.65 -18.17 -17.91
C ALA A 123 -31.98 -17.94 -17.17
N GLU A 124 -31.96 -17.15 -16.08
CA GLU A 124 -33.19 -16.76 -15.37
C GLU A 124 -34.16 -15.99 -16.28
N LEU A 125 -33.66 -15.02 -17.05
CA LEU A 125 -34.48 -14.27 -18.01
C LEU A 125 -35.06 -15.15 -19.12
N GLU A 126 -34.37 -16.22 -19.52
CA GLU A 126 -34.88 -17.18 -20.51
C GLU A 126 -35.94 -18.12 -19.91
N GLU A 127 -35.78 -18.55 -18.65
CA GLU A 127 -36.79 -19.34 -17.94
C GLU A 127 -38.08 -18.55 -17.72
N ASP A 128 -37.97 -17.29 -17.32
CA ASP A 128 -39.14 -16.43 -17.10
C ASP A 128 -39.90 -16.13 -18.41
N LYS A 129 -39.20 -16.07 -19.54
CA LYS A 129 -39.83 -15.96 -20.87
C LYS A 129 -40.53 -17.24 -21.32
N LYS A 130 -40.08 -18.42 -20.89
CA LYS A 130 -40.72 -19.71 -21.22
C LYS A 130 -41.94 -20.00 -20.35
N LYS A 131 -42.04 -19.38 -19.17
CA LYS A 131 -43.18 -19.49 -18.24
C LYS A 131 -44.32 -18.51 -18.54
N LYS A 132 -44.14 -17.59 -19.48
CA LYS A 132 -45.14 -16.60 -19.94
C LYS A 132 -45.69 -17.00 -21.31
#